data_AF-A0A662RZW2-F1
#
_entry.id   AF-A0A662RZW2-F1
#
_cell.length_a   1.000
_cell.length_b   1.000
_cell.length_c   1.000
_cell.angle_alpha   90.00
_cell.angle_beta   90.00
_cell.angle_gamma   90.00
#
_symmetry.space_group_name_H-M   'P 1'
#
loop_
_entity.id
_entity.type
_entity.pdbx_description
1 polymer ?
#
loop_
_entity_poly.entity_id
_entity_poly.type
_entity_poly.pdbx_seq_one_letter_code
_entity_poly.pdbx_strand_id
1 'polypeptide(L)'
;MTQDPSFIYSLHNAGFGGVYYYVSKEMPLLYPIYQYMAYMQDLPLSLGEPEVPYAVKLADAVYYLPSTRDRYDYLEKHSDKDPFEIIRSGTSSVDYARRVNLDVSELVCEVPYYY
;
A
#
# COMPACT_ATOMS: atom_id res chain seq x y z
N MET A 1 -0.91 16.15 -27.18
CA MET A 1 -0.43 16.21 -25.79
C MET A 1 -0.57 14.82 -25.23
N THR A 2 0.54 14.18 -24.84
CA THR A 2 0.50 12.92 -24.10
C THR A 2 -0.01 13.25 -22.70
N GLN A 3 -1.08 12.61 -22.25
CA GLN A 3 -1.56 12.78 -20.88
C GLN A 3 -0.92 11.69 -20.02
N ASP A 4 -0.07 12.11 -19.07
CA ASP A 4 0.59 11.20 -18.15
C ASP A 4 -0.15 11.19 -16.80
N PRO A 5 -0.26 10.02 -16.13
CA PRO A 5 -0.98 9.92 -14.86
C PRO A 5 -0.27 10.72 -13.78
N SER A 6 -1.01 11.59 -13.08
CA SER A 6 -0.51 12.34 -11.92
C SER A 6 -0.92 11.69 -10.59
N PHE A 7 -1.98 10.89 -10.59
CA PHE A 7 -2.51 10.21 -9.43
C PHE A 7 -3.16 8.88 -9.82
N ILE A 8 -3.01 7.86 -8.98
CA ILE A 8 -3.63 6.55 -9.11
C ILE A 8 -4.42 6.28 -7.83
N TYR A 9 -5.66 5.83 -7.97
CA TYR A 9 -6.48 5.38 -6.87
C TYR A 9 -6.88 3.92 -7.12
N SER A 10 -6.40 3.03 -6.26
CA SER A 10 -6.61 1.59 -6.37
C SER A 10 -7.53 1.14 -5.24
N LEU A 11 -8.62 0.47 -5.58
CA LEU A 11 -9.52 -0.14 -4.60
C LEU A 11 -9.25 -1.64 -4.55
N HIS A 12 -8.86 -2.12 -3.38
CA HIS A 12 -8.52 -3.50 -3.12
C HIS A 12 -9.42 -4.08 -2.03
N ASN A 13 -9.43 -5.42 -1.94
CA ASN A 13 -10.20 -6.13 -0.95
C ASN A 13 -9.26 -6.77 0.07
N ALA A 14 -9.34 -6.30 1.31
CA ALA A 14 -8.79 -7.01 2.44
C ALA A 14 -9.68 -8.22 2.77
N GLY A 15 -9.08 -9.35 3.13
CA GLY A 15 -9.84 -10.55 3.47
C GLY A 15 -10.65 -10.37 4.77
N PHE A 16 -9.97 -9.95 5.84
CA PHE A 16 -10.51 -9.82 7.19
C PHE A 16 -9.94 -8.59 7.89
N GLY A 17 -10.61 -8.10 8.93
CA GLY A 17 -10.09 -7.05 9.81
C GLY A 17 -10.78 -5.72 9.53
N GLY A 18 -10.02 -4.63 9.42
CA GLY A 18 -10.58 -3.31 9.13
C GLY A 18 -10.03 -2.70 7.85
N VAL A 19 -10.50 -1.49 7.54
CA VAL A 19 -9.98 -0.68 6.43
C VAL A 19 -8.56 -0.22 6.75
N TYR A 20 -7.68 -0.27 5.76
CA TYR A 20 -6.36 0.36 5.81
C TYR A 20 -5.96 0.91 4.45
N TYR A 21 -4.90 1.71 4.44
CA TYR A 21 -4.48 2.47 3.28
C TYR A 21 -2.98 2.30 3.04
N TYR A 22 -2.61 2.18 1.78
CA TYR A 22 -1.23 2.36 1.34
C TYR A 22 -1.08 3.67 0.58
N VAL A 23 0.00 4.41 0.87
CA VAL A 23 0.37 5.61 0.12
C VAL A 23 1.77 5.46 -0.46
N SER A 24 1.97 5.90 -1.70
CA SER A 24 3.29 5.86 -2.36
C SER A 24 4.20 7.05 -1.99
N LYS A 25 3.67 8.03 -1.25
CA LYS A 25 4.33 9.27 -0.79
C LYS A 25 3.64 9.75 0.48
N GLU A 26 4.37 10.41 1.38
CA GLU A 26 3.77 10.98 2.58
C GLU A 26 2.77 12.09 2.26
N MET A 27 1.60 12.02 2.89
CA MET A 27 0.51 12.98 2.76
C MET A 27 -0.16 13.19 4.13
N PRO A 28 0.57 13.63 5.17
CA PRO A 28 0.10 13.57 6.56
C PRO A 28 -1.19 14.34 6.83
N LEU A 29 -1.47 15.39 6.06
CA LEU A 29 -2.73 16.14 6.14
C LEU A 29 -3.95 15.32 5.69
N LEU A 30 -3.75 14.26 4.92
CA LEU A 30 -4.83 13.40 4.40
C LEU A 30 -5.10 12.18 5.27
N TYR A 31 -4.19 11.77 6.16
CA TYR A 31 -4.38 10.56 6.96
C TYR A 31 -5.64 10.60 7.84
N PRO A 32 -5.95 11.72 8.54
CA PRO A 32 -7.20 11.83 9.28
C PRO A 32 -8.44 11.78 8.38
N ILE A 33 -8.32 12.24 7.13
CA ILE A 33 -9.40 12.19 6.15
C ILE A 33 -9.66 10.73 5.75
N TYR A 34 -8.62 9.95 5.47
CA TYR A 34 -8.76 8.53 5.13
C TYR A 34 -9.46 7.76 6.26
N GLN A 35 -9.00 7.95 7.50
CA GLN A 35 -9.60 7.34 8.68
C GLN A 35 -11.08 7.74 8.85
N TYR A 36 -11.39 9.02 8.63
CA TYR A 36 -12.76 9.51 8.67
C TYR A 36 -13.64 8.91 7.58
N MET A 37 -13.10 8.65 6.38
CA MET A 37 -13.85 8.02 5.30
C MET A 37 -14.27 6.59 5.66
N ALA A 38 -13.41 5.80 6.32
CA ALA A 38 -13.80 4.48 6.83
C ALA A 38 -14.94 4.57 7.86
N TYR A 39 -14.82 5.49 8.83
CA TYR A 39 -15.86 5.76 9.82
C TYR A 39 -17.20 6.14 9.17
N MET A 40 -17.19 6.98 8.14
CA MET A 40 -18.39 7.39 7.41
C MET A 40 -19.09 6.25 6.67
N GLN A 41 -18.41 5.14 6.43
CA GLN A 41 -18.98 3.93 5.82
C GLN A 41 -19.36 2.86 6.87
N ASP A 42 -19.30 3.18 8.16
CA ASP A 42 -19.53 2.23 9.26
C ASP A 42 -18.56 1.01 9.23
N LEU A 43 -17.32 1.27 8.79
CA LEU A 43 -16.24 0.30 8.70
C LEU A 43 -15.17 0.56 9.77
N PRO A 44 -14.67 -0.46 10.48
CA PRO A 44 -13.58 -0.31 11.44
C PRO A 44 -12.25 -0.11 10.71
N LEU A 45 -11.26 0.47 11.39
CA LEU A 45 -9.88 0.53 10.92
C LEU A 45 -9.12 -0.76 11.27
N SER A 46 -8.20 -1.17 10.41
CA SER A 46 -7.25 -2.24 10.74
C SER A 46 -6.12 -1.68 11.60
N LEU A 47 -6.18 -1.94 12.90
CA LEU A 47 -5.20 -1.46 13.88
C LEU A 47 -4.28 -2.57 14.40
N GLY A 48 -4.40 -3.78 13.86
CA GLY A 48 -3.59 -4.94 14.22
C GLY A 48 -2.26 -5.00 13.46
N GLU A 49 -1.72 -6.21 13.36
CA GLU A 49 -0.51 -6.48 12.58
C GLU A 49 -0.72 -6.13 11.09
N PRO A 50 0.28 -5.54 10.43
CA PRO A 50 0.21 -5.24 9.01
C PRO A 50 0.20 -6.51 8.16
N GLU A 51 -0.28 -6.37 6.92
CA GLU A 51 -0.35 -7.46 5.93
C GLU A 51 1.02 -8.09 5.63
N VAL A 52 2.09 -7.28 5.67
CA VAL A 52 3.46 -7.73 5.44
C VAL A 52 4.38 -7.28 6.58
N PRO A 53 5.35 -8.12 6.99
CA PRO A 53 6.18 -7.86 8.17
C PRO A 53 7.18 -6.70 7.99
N TYR A 54 7.35 -6.22 6.76
CA TYR A 54 8.20 -5.08 6.40
C TYR A 54 7.39 -3.82 6.07
N ALA A 55 6.09 -3.79 6.38
CA ALA A 55 5.28 -2.59 6.20
C ALA A 55 5.77 -1.46 7.11
N VAL A 56 5.84 -0.25 6.55
CA VAL A 56 6.22 0.96 7.30
C VAL A 56 4.95 1.73 7.65
N LYS A 57 4.59 1.75 8.93
CA LYS A 57 3.42 2.49 9.44
C LYS A 57 3.70 3.99 9.47
N LEU A 58 2.79 4.77 8.90
CA LEU A 58 2.83 6.24 8.86
C LEU A 58 1.84 6.88 9.84
N ALA A 59 0.66 6.27 9.98
CA ALA A 59 -0.36 6.61 10.95
C ALA A 59 -1.24 5.38 11.22
N ASP A 60 -2.27 5.51 12.07
CA ASP A 60 -3.23 4.42 12.27
C ASP A 60 -3.90 4.02 10.96
N ALA A 61 -3.79 2.73 10.63
CA ALA A 61 -4.25 2.13 9.38
C ALA A 61 -3.70 2.79 8.10
N VAL A 62 -2.57 3.52 8.15
CA VAL A 62 -1.92 4.12 6.97
C VAL A 62 -0.46 3.69 6.92
N TYR A 63 -0.05 3.11 5.80
CA TYR A 63 1.28 2.56 5.59
C TYR A 63 1.88 3.06 4.27
N TYR A 64 3.21 3.00 4.13
CA TYR A 64 3.82 3.12 2.81
C TYR A 64 3.41 1.92 1.94
N LEU A 65 3.16 2.17 0.66
CA LEU A 65 2.91 1.13 -0.33
C LEU A 65 4.17 0.26 -0.49
N PRO A 66 4.15 -1.02 -0.08
CA PRO A 66 5.31 -1.88 -0.18
C PRO A 66 5.63 -2.18 -1.64
N SER A 67 6.90 -2.14 -2.01
CA SER A 67 7.40 -2.48 -3.34
C SER A 67 8.00 -3.89 -3.38
N THR A 68 8.23 -4.40 -4.58
CA THR A 68 9.01 -5.64 -4.75
C THR A 68 10.44 -5.50 -4.22
N ARG A 69 11.02 -4.29 -4.23
CA ARG A 69 12.33 -4.04 -3.63
C ARG A 69 12.29 -4.22 -2.11
N ASP A 70 11.29 -3.69 -1.44
CA ASP A 70 11.16 -3.84 0.02
C ASP A 70 11.00 -5.33 0.40
N ARG A 71 10.22 -6.07 -0.40
CA ARG A 71 10.09 -7.52 -0.26
C ARG A 71 11.43 -8.23 -0.47
N TYR A 72 12.20 -7.84 -1.48
CA TYR A 72 13.52 -8.40 -1.76
C TYR A 72 14.47 -8.16 -0.60
N ASP A 73 14.62 -6.91 -0.17
CA ASP A 73 15.52 -6.48 0.91
C ASP A 73 15.14 -7.15 2.25
N TYR A 74 13.85 -7.41 2.48
CA TYR A 74 13.38 -8.19 3.63
C TYR A 74 13.78 -9.66 3.52
N LEU A 75 13.51 -10.31 2.38
CA LEU A 75 13.80 -11.73 2.19
C LEU A 75 15.30 -12.02 2.22
N GLU A 76 16.14 -11.16 1.63
CA GLU A 76 17.60 -11.31 1.65
C GLU A 76 18.16 -11.40 3.08
N LYS A 77 17.53 -10.69 4.02
CA LYS A 77 17.97 -10.64 5.43
C LYS A 77 17.39 -11.75 6.30
N HIS A 78 16.22 -12.31 5.92
CA HIS A 78 15.43 -13.16 6.80
C HIS A 78 15.11 -14.55 6.22
N SER A 79 15.56 -14.86 4.99
CA SER A 79 15.33 -16.15 4.34
C SER A 79 16.64 -16.85 4.01
N ASP A 80 16.64 -18.19 4.12
CA ASP A 80 17.76 -19.03 3.68
C ASP A 80 17.76 -19.28 2.15
N LYS A 81 16.74 -18.81 1.43
CA LYS A 81 16.62 -18.94 -0.02
C LYS A 81 16.87 -17.61 -0.71
N ASP A 82 17.43 -17.68 -1.91
CA ASP A 82 17.58 -16.52 -2.78
C ASP A 82 16.18 -15.89 -3.04
N PRO A 83 15.98 -14.58 -2.77
CA PRO A 83 14.73 -13.90 -3.04
C PRO A 83 14.25 -14.05 -4.49
N PHE A 84 15.14 -14.22 -5.47
CA PHE A 84 14.82 -14.49 -6.88
C PHE A 84 14.01 -15.78 -7.07
N GLU A 85 14.23 -16.80 -6.22
CA GLU A 85 13.48 -18.05 -6.27
C GLU A 85 12.09 -17.94 -5.64
N ILE A 86 11.88 -16.95 -4.76
CA ILE A 86 10.65 -16.73 -4.01
C ILE A 86 9.72 -15.75 -4.73
N ILE A 87 10.27 -14.64 -5.26
CA ILE A 87 9.49 -13.57 -5.87
C ILE A 87 9.09 -13.97 -7.30
N ARG A 88 7.80 -14.19 -7.51
CA ARG A 88 7.22 -14.61 -8.81
C ARG A 88 6.34 -13.54 -9.47
N SER A 89 6.30 -12.34 -8.90
CA SER A 89 5.46 -11.22 -9.36
C SER A 89 6.29 -10.00 -9.73
N GLY A 90 5.71 -9.12 -10.55
CA GLY A 90 6.21 -7.76 -10.73
C GLY A 90 5.95 -6.88 -9.50
N THR A 91 6.29 -5.59 -9.62
CA THR A 91 6.01 -4.56 -8.61
C THR A 91 4.66 -3.88 -8.87
N SER A 92 4.41 -2.72 -8.24
CA SER A 92 3.14 -2.00 -8.24
C SER A 92 2.86 -1.16 -9.50
N SER A 93 1.60 -0.72 -9.63
CA SER A 93 1.15 0.20 -10.68
C SER A 93 1.87 1.54 -10.63
N VAL A 94 2.08 2.14 -9.45
CA VAL A 94 2.86 3.38 -9.32
C VAL A 94 4.31 3.22 -9.79
N ASP A 95 4.94 2.08 -9.54
CA ASP A 95 6.31 1.83 -10.00
C ASP A 95 6.39 1.74 -11.52
N TYR A 96 5.37 1.16 -12.17
CA TYR A 96 5.25 1.20 -13.63
C TYR A 96 5.02 2.65 -14.13
N ALA A 97 4.11 3.38 -13.50
CA ALA A 97 3.74 4.75 -13.90
C ALA A 97 4.89 5.75 -13.72
N ARG A 98 5.80 5.53 -12.77
CA ARG A 98 7.02 6.32 -12.56
C ARG A 98 7.96 6.35 -13.75
N ARG A 99 7.81 5.44 -14.71
CA ARG A 99 8.57 5.46 -15.97
C ARG A 99 8.14 6.57 -16.93
N VAL A 100 6.91 7.08 -16.78
CA VAL A 100 6.36 8.17 -17.61
C VAL A 100 6.17 9.46 -16.81
N ASN A 101 5.85 9.37 -15.51
CA ASN A 101 5.78 10.52 -14.62
C ASN A 101 6.38 10.17 -13.25
N LEU A 102 7.55 10.72 -12.92
CA LEU A 102 8.24 10.45 -11.66
C LEU A 102 7.47 10.95 -10.44
N ASP A 103 6.64 11.99 -10.60
CA ASP A 103 5.87 12.63 -9.53
C ASP A 103 4.49 12.00 -9.30
N VAL A 104 4.15 10.93 -10.04
CA VAL A 104 2.90 10.19 -9.84
C VAL A 104 2.81 9.66 -8.41
N SER A 105 1.62 9.79 -7.82
CA SER A 105 1.30 9.24 -6.50
C SER A 105 0.16 8.24 -6.56
N GLU A 106 0.18 7.25 -5.67
CA GLU A 106 -0.86 6.23 -5.57
C GLU A 106 -1.39 6.16 -4.13
N LEU A 107 -2.72 6.08 -4.03
CA LEU A 107 -3.47 5.72 -2.84
C LEU A 107 -4.15 4.38 -3.10
N VAL A 108 -3.86 3.39 -2.27
CA VAL A 108 -4.57 2.11 -2.24
C VAL A 108 -5.50 2.11 -1.03
N CYS A 109 -6.77 1.80 -1.25
CA CYS A 109 -7.77 1.60 -0.20
C CYS A 109 -8.06 0.10 -0.11
N GLU A 110 -7.76 -0.50 1.03
CA GLU A 110 -7.98 -1.91 1.33
C GLU A 110 -9.25 -2.04 2.18
N VAL A 111 -10.29 -2.64 1.64
CA VAL A 111 -11.61 -2.73 2.30
C VAL A 111 -11.91 -4.19 2.69
N PRO A 112 -12.26 -4.48 3.96
CA PRO A 112 -12.49 -5.85 4.40
C PRO A 112 -13.79 -6.44 3.84
N TYR A 113 -13.78 -7.71 3.44
CA TYR A 113 -15.01 -8.47 3.20
C TYR A 113 -15.76 -8.82 4.49
N TYR A 114 -15.02 -9.11 5.57
CA TYR A 114 -15.54 -9.54 6.86
C TYR A 114 -14.82 -8.82 8.01
N TYR A 115 -15.58 -8.29 8.97
CA TYR A 115 -15.07 -7.55 10.13
C TYR A 115 -15.95 -7.72 11.37
#